data_AF-A0A7J3GCD7-F1
#
_entry.id   AF-A0A7J3GCD7-F1
#
_cell.length_a   1.000
_cell.length_b   1.000
_cell.length_c   1.000
_cell.angle_alpha   90.00
_cell.angle_beta   90.00
_cell.angle_gamma   90.00
#
_symmetry.space_group_name_H-M   'P 1'
#
loop_
_entity.id
_entity.type
_entity.pdbx_description
1 polymer ?
#
loop_
_entity_poly.entity_id
_entity_poly.type
_entity_poly.pdbx_seq_one_letter_code
_entity_poly.pdbx_strand_id
1 'polypeptide(L)'
;MPYIPSRVDRRGRDIGWIRETLEGAMHLILCSLIDPHSKIAEWIMKDYEDNRYISDEYGYSIPSSEFDRYWFSRGGFSMQPNLYGFQIPYLLRGKNKHFLRAVFNSFAVAFYPDVYMLTEHPLPTMADWAGDHFKTSDESIVCYCLRLMLIHEKGDTLTLMPAVPSKWLENGKHIHVKNASTHFGTLSFTVESRIAEGFIKIYLEPPTRNPPKHMEIYVKHPSSLKIRYVEVDGEEWSNYDSENSLILLNGITKPVEITVYY
;
A
#
# COMPACT_ATOMS: atom_id res chain seq x y z
N MET A 1 24.09 -2.26 -7.37
CA MET A 1 23.61 -1.13 -6.54
C MET A 1 24.36 -1.13 -5.22
N PRO A 2 24.52 0.01 -4.53
CA PRO A 2 25.16 0.01 -3.21
C PRO A 2 24.39 -0.87 -2.21
N TYR A 3 25.10 -1.79 -1.57
CA TYR A 3 24.56 -2.65 -0.52
C TYR A 3 24.57 -1.92 0.82
N ILE A 4 23.44 -1.95 1.54
CA ILE A 4 23.35 -1.47 2.92
C ILE A 4 23.31 -2.71 3.82
N PRO A 5 24.31 -2.89 4.71
CA PRO A 5 24.41 -4.09 5.53
C PRO A 5 23.38 -4.11 6.64
N SER A 6 22.91 -5.31 6.97
CA SER A 6 22.11 -5.59 8.17
C SER A 6 22.94 -5.40 9.45
N ARG A 7 24.28 -5.51 9.37
CA ARG A 7 25.24 -5.31 10.47
C ARG A 7 26.43 -4.47 10.03
N VAL A 8 26.68 -3.36 10.73
CA VAL A 8 27.68 -2.36 10.36
C VAL A 8 29.13 -2.86 10.41
N ASP A 9 29.41 -3.90 11.20
CA ASP A 9 30.73 -4.52 11.37
C ASP A 9 31.01 -5.62 10.33
N ARG A 10 29.99 -6.06 9.58
CA ARG A 10 30.12 -7.14 8.60
C ARG A 10 30.44 -6.62 7.21
N ARG A 11 31.36 -7.31 6.52
CA ARG A 11 31.58 -7.14 5.07
C ARG A 11 30.70 -8.12 4.30
N GLY A 12 29.89 -7.60 3.37
CA GLY A 12 28.98 -8.41 2.56
C GLY A 12 27.70 -8.82 3.29
N ARG A 13 26.91 -9.71 2.66
CA ARG A 13 25.61 -10.17 3.16
C ARG A 13 25.73 -11.03 4.42
N ASP A 14 24.74 -10.93 5.31
CA ASP A 14 24.56 -11.84 6.44
C ASP A 14 24.02 -13.20 6.00
N ILE A 15 24.03 -14.17 6.91
CA ILE A 15 23.56 -15.53 6.68
C ILE A 15 22.05 -15.56 6.86
N GLY A 16 21.38 -16.13 5.86
CA GLY A 16 19.97 -16.47 5.90
C GLY A 16 19.06 -15.29 5.58
N TRP A 17 17.91 -15.62 5.00
CA TRP A 17 16.89 -14.67 4.59
C TRP A 17 16.36 -13.82 5.76
N ILE A 18 16.28 -14.33 6.99
CA ILE A 18 15.77 -13.55 8.13
C ILE A 18 16.57 -12.25 8.32
N ARG A 19 17.90 -12.29 8.24
CA ARG A 19 18.74 -11.11 8.50
C ARG A 19 18.87 -10.20 7.29
N GLU A 20 18.65 -10.73 6.09
CA GLU A 20 18.86 -9.99 4.84
C GLU A 20 17.54 -9.49 4.25
N THR A 21 16.47 -10.27 4.20
CA THR A 21 15.17 -9.79 3.75
C THR A 21 14.33 -9.30 4.91
N LEU A 22 14.04 -10.19 5.85
CA LEU A 22 13.02 -9.91 6.86
C LEU A 22 13.43 -8.76 7.77
N GLU A 23 14.48 -8.90 8.57
CA GLU A 23 15.03 -7.93 9.52
C GLU A 23 16.14 -7.05 8.90
N GLY A 24 16.26 -7.04 7.57
CA GLY A 24 17.32 -6.33 6.88
C GLY A 24 17.09 -4.81 6.76
N ALA A 25 17.88 -4.17 5.90
CA ALA A 25 17.96 -2.71 5.75
C ALA A 25 16.61 -2.01 5.43
N MET A 26 15.59 -2.72 4.95
CA MET A 26 14.26 -2.13 4.74
C MET A 26 13.64 -1.59 6.05
N HIS A 27 14.01 -2.15 7.20
CA HIS A 27 13.58 -1.68 8.52
C HIS A 27 14.02 -0.23 8.81
N LEU A 28 15.14 0.21 8.25
CA LEU A 28 15.60 1.59 8.42
C LEU A 28 14.60 2.59 7.82
N ILE A 29 13.89 2.20 6.75
CA ILE A 29 12.84 3.02 6.14
C ILE A 29 11.56 2.95 6.97
N LEU A 30 11.17 1.74 7.40
CA LEU A 30 9.98 1.51 8.24
C LEU A 30 10.03 2.30 9.55
N CYS A 31 11.19 2.32 10.20
CA CYS A 31 11.41 3.07 11.44
C CYS A 31 11.72 4.55 11.22
N SER A 32 11.58 5.07 9.99
CA SER A 32 11.88 6.47 9.62
C SER A 32 13.32 6.93 9.93
N LEU A 33 14.27 6.01 10.05
CA LEU A 33 15.71 6.33 10.17
C LEU A 33 16.30 6.77 8.83
N ILE A 34 15.74 6.27 7.73
CA ILE A 34 16.05 6.69 6.37
C ILE A 34 14.77 7.30 5.78
N ASP A 35 14.89 8.52 5.25
CA ASP A 35 13.81 9.14 4.49
C ASP A 35 13.40 8.22 3.32
N PRO A 36 12.11 7.81 3.25
CA PRO A 36 11.61 7.00 2.16
C PRO A 36 11.91 7.58 0.79
N HIS A 37 12.03 8.91 0.60
CA HIS A 37 12.32 9.52 -0.70
C HIS A 37 13.81 9.64 -1.03
N SER A 38 14.69 9.31 -0.08
CA SER A 38 16.14 9.38 -0.29
C SER A 38 16.65 8.41 -1.36
N LYS A 39 17.85 8.68 -1.86
CA LYS A 39 18.56 7.78 -2.78
C LYS A 39 18.95 6.46 -2.11
N ILE A 40 19.24 6.49 -0.80
CA ILE A 40 19.57 5.29 -0.03
C ILE A 40 18.37 4.36 0.06
N ALA A 41 17.17 4.89 0.36
CA ALA A 41 15.94 4.10 0.34
C ALA A 41 15.68 3.46 -1.04
N GLU A 42 15.97 4.17 -2.12
CA GLU A 42 15.85 3.62 -3.48
C GLU A 42 16.79 2.43 -3.69
N TRP A 43 18.05 2.55 -3.27
CA TRP A 43 19.03 1.47 -3.36
C TRP A 43 18.64 0.25 -2.53
N ILE A 44 18.16 0.46 -1.30
CA ILE A 44 17.68 -0.62 -0.43
C ILE A 44 16.55 -1.37 -1.13
N MET A 45 15.49 -0.66 -1.55
CA MET A 45 14.32 -1.31 -2.13
C MET A 45 14.62 -2.02 -3.45
N LYS A 46 15.48 -1.45 -4.29
CA LYS A 46 15.91 -2.10 -5.52
C LYS A 46 16.78 -3.32 -5.27
N ASP A 47 17.69 -3.29 -4.28
CA ASP A 47 18.47 -4.48 -3.93
C ASP A 47 17.57 -5.62 -3.42
N TYR A 48 16.50 -5.29 -2.70
CA TYR A 48 15.51 -6.26 -2.26
C TYR A 48 14.76 -6.92 -3.43
N GLU A 49 14.21 -6.11 -4.35
CA GLU A 49 13.49 -6.61 -5.53
C GLU A 49 14.41 -7.39 -6.47
N ASP A 50 15.58 -6.86 -6.79
CA ASP A 50 16.42 -7.39 -7.86
C ASP A 50 17.32 -8.54 -7.39
N ASN A 51 17.77 -8.54 -6.12
CA ASN A 51 18.80 -9.47 -5.65
C ASN A 51 18.39 -10.33 -4.45
N ARG A 52 17.31 -10.02 -3.72
CA ARG A 52 16.94 -10.76 -2.50
C ARG A 52 15.67 -11.60 -2.67
N TYR A 53 14.55 -10.97 -3.00
CA TYR A 53 13.24 -11.66 -3.00
C TYR A 53 13.15 -12.81 -4.00
N ILE A 54 13.89 -12.75 -5.11
CA ILE A 54 13.91 -13.79 -6.15
C ILE A 54 15.32 -14.41 -6.21
N SER A 55 15.83 -14.86 -5.08
CA SER A 55 17.16 -15.50 -4.98
C SER A 55 17.08 -16.84 -4.25
N ASP A 56 18.02 -17.73 -4.54
CA ASP A 56 18.11 -19.04 -3.89
C ASP A 56 18.40 -18.93 -2.38
N GLU A 57 19.15 -17.90 -1.97
CA GLU A 57 19.65 -17.75 -0.59
C GLU A 57 18.71 -16.93 0.31
N TYR A 58 18.02 -15.93 -0.26
CA TYR A 58 17.32 -14.91 0.53
C TYR A 58 15.83 -14.78 0.23
N GLY A 59 15.31 -15.50 -0.76
CA GLY A 59 13.91 -15.39 -1.19
C GLY A 59 13.36 -16.63 -1.86
N TYR A 60 12.33 -16.42 -2.68
CA TYR A 60 11.73 -17.46 -3.49
C TYR A 60 12.35 -17.45 -4.88
N SER A 61 13.27 -18.38 -5.12
CA SER A 61 13.91 -18.51 -6.43
C SER A 61 12.89 -18.82 -7.53
N ILE A 62 13.08 -18.17 -8.68
CA ILE A 62 12.32 -18.44 -9.90
C ILE A 62 13.34 -18.88 -10.96
N PRO A 63 13.19 -20.08 -11.54
CA PRO A 63 14.09 -20.54 -12.59
C PRO A 63 14.18 -19.54 -13.73
N SER A 64 15.38 -19.34 -14.30
CA SER A 64 15.58 -18.36 -15.37
C SER A 64 14.67 -18.59 -16.58
N SER A 65 14.33 -19.84 -16.88
CA SER A 65 13.39 -20.21 -17.97
C SER A 65 11.95 -19.75 -17.72
N GLU A 66 11.57 -19.45 -16.47
CA GLU A 66 10.23 -19.00 -16.10
C GLU A 66 10.21 -17.57 -15.55
N PHE A 67 11.36 -16.90 -15.49
CA PHE A 67 11.50 -15.60 -14.86
C PHE A 67 10.52 -14.57 -15.43
N ASP A 68 10.52 -14.38 -16.76
CA ASP A 68 9.63 -13.43 -17.45
C ASP A 68 8.14 -13.68 -17.17
N ARG A 69 7.77 -14.93 -16.91
CA ARG A 69 6.40 -15.33 -16.63
C ARG A 69 5.99 -15.04 -15.19
N TYR A 70 6.90 -15.23 -14.22
CA TYR A 70 6.54 -15.30 -12.80
C TYR A 70 7.16 -14.24 -11.91
N TRP A 71 8.17 -13.48 -12.35
CA TRP A 71 8.83 -12.46 -11.52
C TRP A 71 7.81 -11.48 -10.91
N PHE A 72 6.76 -11.14 -11.66
CA PHE A 72 5.74 -10.20 -11.20
C PHE A 72 4.84 -10.82 -10.12
N SER A 73 4.35 -12.04 -10.29
CA SER A 73 3.33 -12.65 -9.41
C SER A 73 3.91 -13.48 -8.28
N ARG A 74 5.15 -13.97 -8.41
CA ARG A 74 5.85 -14.81 -7.43
C ARG A 74 7.05 -14.11 -6.77
N GLY A 75 7.35 -12.88 -7.17
CA GLY A 75 8.39 -12.06 -6.56
C GLY A 75 7.85 -10.94 -5.68
N GLY A 76 8.77 -10.23 -5.03
CA GLY A 76 8.48 -9.00 -4.30
C GLY A 76 8.12 -9.18 -2.83
N PHE A 77 8.44 -10.32 -2.21
CA PHE A 77 8.15 -10.61 -0.81
C PHE A 77 9.14 -11.62 -0.22
N SER A 78 9.23 -11.65 1.12
CA SER A 78 10.09 -12.60 1.87
C SER A 78 9.36 -13.90 2.23
N MET A 79 10.07 -14.91 2.75
CA MET A 79 9.50 -16.18 3.22
C MET A 79 8.49 -16.06 4.37
N GLN A 80 8.38 -14.88 4.98
CA GLN A 80 7.27 -14.49 5.86
C GLN A 80 6.61 -13.25 5.26
N PRO A 81 5.66 -13.43 4.34
CA PRO A 81 5.18 -12.35 3.49
C PRO A 81 4.45 -11.22 4.24
N ASN A 82 3.99 -11.46 5.46
CA ASN A 82 3.15 -10.50 6.18
C ASN A 82 3.68 -10.10 7.57
N LEU A 83 4.93 -10.42 7.93
CA LEU A 83 5.39 -10.18 9.31
C LEU A 83 5.69 -8.70 9.66
N TYR A 84 6.49 -7.98 8.86
CA TYR A 84 7.02 -6.65 9.24
C TYR A 84 6.58 -5.48 8.34
N GLY A 85 5.60 -5.67 7.46
CA GLY A 85 5.05 -4.55 6.69
C GLY A 85 6.00 -3.99 5.62
N PHE A 86 6.88 -4.81 5.03
CA PHE A 86 7.81 -4.41 3.96
C PHE A 86 7.10 -3.77 2.73
N GLN A 87 5.78 -3.91 2.62
CA GLN A 87 4.93 -3.28 1.63
C GLN A 87 4.89 -1.74 1.83
N ILE A 88 4.89 -1.27 3.07
CA ILE A 88 4.64 0.15 3.44
C ILE A 88 5.63 1.14 2.78
N PRO A 89 6.95 0.87 2.68
CA PRO A 89 7.90 1.75 2.00
C PRO A 89 7.54 2.09 0.56
N TYR A 90 6.89 1.18 -0.18
CA TYR A 90 6.42 1.49 -1.54
C TYR A 90 5.35 2.58 -1.52
N LEU A 91 4.41 2.52 -0.57
CA LEU A 91 3.38 3.54 -0.41
C LEU A 91 3.99 4.88 0.01
N LEU A 92 4.90 4.88 0.99
CA LEU A 92 5.57 6.09 1.47
C LEU A 92 6.32 6.82 0.35
N ARG A 93 6.75 6.10 -0.69
CA ARG A 93 7.42 6.65 -1.89
C ARG A 93 6.47 7.05 -3.03
N GLY A 94 5.15 6.94 -2.83
CA GLY A 94 4.16 7.14 -3.90
C GLY A 94 4.21 6.06 -4.98
N LYS A 95 4.82 4.90 -4.73
CA LYS A 95 4.92 3.77 -5.68
C LYS A 95 3.72 2.83 -5.52
N ASN A 96 2.52 3.36 -5.70
CA ASN A 96 1.26 2.71 -5.32
C ASN A 96 1.05 1.38 -6.06
N LYS A 97 1.47 1.25 -7.33
CA LYS A 97 1.43 -0.02 -8.07
C LYS A 97 2.32 -1.10 -7.45
N HIS A 98 3.50 -0.72 -6.94
CA HIS A 98 4.40 -1.66 -6.26
C HIS A 98 3.87 -2.03 -4.88
N PHE A 99 3.29 -1.07 -4.14
CA PHE A 99 2.58 -1.34 -2.88
C PHE A 99 1.46 -2.37 -3.09
N LEU A 100 0.59 -2.16 -4.08
CA LEU A 100 -0.49 -3.08 -4.40
C LEU A 100 0.01 -4.47 -4.79
N ARG A 101 1.05 -4.56 -5.65
CA ARG A 101 1.70 -5.84 -5.98
C ARG A 101 2.19 -6.54 -4.72
N ALA A 102 2.93 -5.82 -3.88
CA ALA A 102 3.50 -6.38 -2.66
C ALA A 102 2.42 -6.90 -1.71
N VAL A 103 1.34 -6.14 -1.49
CA VAL A 103 0.23 -6.57 -0.63
C VAL A 103 -0.49 -7.78 -1.20
N PHE A 104 -0.93 -7.72 -2.47
CA PHE A 104 -1.73 -8.81 -3.03
C PHE A 104 -0.92 -10.09 -3.26
N ASN A 105 0.35 -10.01 -3.66
CA ASN A 105 1.19 -11.20 -3.78
C ASN A 105 1.41 -11.85 -2.40
N SER A 106 1.71 -11.04 -1.38
CA SER A 106 1.93 -11.53 0.00
C SER A 106 0.67 -12.14 0.62
N PHE A 107 -0.49 -11.54 0.32
CA PHE A 107 -1.77 -12.09 0.76
C PHE A 107 -2.08 -13.38 0.02
N ALA A 108 -1.97 -13.41 -1.31
CA ALA A 108 -2.35 -14.55 -2.13
C ALA A 108 -1.52 -15.80 -1.83
N VAL A 109 -0.23 -15.63 -1.51
CA VAL A 109 0.66 -16.76 -1.19
C VAL A 109 0.46 -17.27 0.24
N ALA A 110 -0.09 -16.45 1.13
CA ALA A 110 -0.24 -16.79 2.54
C ALA A 110 -1.67 -17.20 2.93
N PHE A 111 -2.69 -16.75 2.20
CA PHE A 111 -4.09 -16.89 2.62
C PHE A 111 -4.71 -18.22 2.19
N TYR A 112 -5.19 -18.97 3.17
CA TYR A 112 -5.90 -20.25 3.01
C TYR A 112 -7.39 -20.05 3.28
N PRO A 113 -8.24 -20.02 2.24
CA PRO A 113 -9.65 -19.64 2.36
C PRO A 113 -10.52 -20.71 3.05
N ASP A 114 -10.09 -21.96 3.07
CA ASP A 114 -10.76 -23.08 3.72
C ASP A 114 -10.72 -22.98 5.25
N VAL A 115 -9.68 -22.36 5.80
CA VAL A 115 -9.50 -22.13 7.24
C VAL A 115 -9.49 -20.66 7.65
N TYR A 116 -9.63 -19.73 6.69
CA TYR A 116 -9.55 -18.28 6.89
C TYR A 116 -8.30 -17.84 7.67
N MET A 117 -7.15 -18.40 7.28
CA MET A 117 -5.88 -18.20 7.98
C MET A 117 -4.80 -17.69 7.02
N LEU A 118 -3.86 -16.90 7.53
CA LEU A 118 -2.59 -16.63 6.86
C LEU A 118 -1.53 -17.60 7.39
N THR A 119 -0.92 -18.42 6.53
CA THR A 119 0.23 -19.24 6.91
C THR A 119 1.42 -18.35 7.25
N GLU A 120 2.20 -18.76 8.25
CA GLU A 120 3.46 -18.11 8.58
C GLU A 120 4.46 -18.24 7.44
N HIS A 121 4.60 -19.45 6.89
CA HIS A 121 5.52 -19.77 5.81
C HIS A 121 4.81 -20.48 4.67
N PRO A 122 4.82 -19.92 3.46
CA PRO A 122 4.48 -20.65 2.24
C PRO A 122 5.63 -21.59 1.83
N LEU A 123 5.65 -22.81 2.40
CA LEU A 123 6.73 -23.80 2.24
C LEU A 123 6.18 -25.24 2.30
N PRO A 124 6.83 -26.21 1.60
CA PRO A 124 8.06 -26.07 0.81
C PRO A 124 7.87 -25.37 -0.54
N THR A 125 6.64 -25.25 -1.04
CA THR A 125 6.31 -24.41 -2.20
C THR A 125 5.35 -23.30 -1.80
N MET A 126 5.15 -22.33 -2.71
CA MET A 126 4.14 -21.27 -2.55
C MET A 126 2.69 -21.77 -2.47
N ALA A 127 2.44 -23.05 -2.75
CA ALA A 127 1.11 -23.66 -2.60
C ALA A 127 0.94 -24.36 -1.24
N ASP A 128 2.03 -24.57 -0.51
CA ASP A 128 2.06 -25.31 0.74
C ASP A 128 2.22 -24.37 1.94
N TRP A 129 1.90 -24.86 3.12
CA TRP A 129 2.00 -24.11 4.38
C TRP A 129 2.93 -24.77 5.40
N ALA A 130 3.59 -23.95 6.20
CA ALA A 130 4.28 -24.34 7.41
C ALA A 130 4.06 -23.24 8.48
N GLY A 131 3.81 -23.66 9.72
CA GLY A 131 3.33 -22.76 10.77
C GLY A 131 1.82 -22.58 10.69
N ASP A 132 1.09 -23.69 10.87
CA ASP A 132 -0.36 -23.84 10.83
C ASP A 132 -1.05 -23.31 12.10
N HIS A 133 -0.81 -22.03 12.40
CA HIS A 133 -1.49 -21.32 13.48
C HIS A 133 -1.86 -19.90 13.06
N PHE A 134 -2.93 -19.37 13.67
CA PHE A 134 -3.38 -17.99 13.45
C PHE A 134 -2.33 -17.00 13.97
N LYS A 135 -1.51 -16.49 13.07
CA LYS A 135 -0.43 -15.56 13.40
C LYS A 135 -0.97 -14.13 13.39
N THR A 136 -1.36 -13.65 14.57
CA THR A 136 -1.99 -12.33 14.74
C THR A 136 -1.15 -11.18 14.17
N SER A 137 0.19 -11.26 14.19
CA SER A 137 1.05 -10.23 13.59
C SER A 137 0.82 -10.10 12.08
N ASP A 138 0.72 -11.22 11.39
CA ASP A 138 0.63 -11.29 9.93
C ASP A 138 -0.75 -10.83 9.46
N GLU A 139 -1.80 -11.25 10.16
CA GLU A 139 -3.17 -10.76 9.96
C GLU A 139 -3.26 -9.25 10.21
N SER A 140 -2.61 -8.76 11.27
CA SER A 140 -2.58 -7.34 11.60
C SER A 140 -1.91 -6.51 10.51
N ILE A 141 -0.82 -6.99 9.90
CA ILE A 141 -0.16 -6.29 8.79
C ILE A 141 -1.03 -6.27 7.54
N VAL A 142 -1.74 -7.35 7.21
CA VAL A 142 -2.68 -7.36 6.09
C VAL A 142 -3.80 -6.35 6.32
N CYS A 143 -4.42 -6.36 7.51
CA CYS A 143 -5.44 -5.38 7.89
C CYS A 143 -4.89 -3.94 7.85
N TYR A 144 -3.65 -3.73 8.30
CA TYR A 144 -3.01 -2.42 8.27
C TYR A 144 -2.73 -1.96 6.84
N CYS A 145 -2.24 -2.84 5.96
CA CYS A 145 -2.04 -2.50 4.55
C CYS A 145 -3.37 -2.20 3.84
N LEU A 146 -4.42 -2.95 4.12
CA LEU A 146 -5.77 -2.66 3.62
C LEU A 146 -6.24 -1.28 4.10
N ARG A 147 -6.05 -0.97 5.38
CA ARG A 147 -6.30 0.37 5.92
C ARG A 147 -5.51 1.42 5.15
N LEU A 148 -4.21 1.21 4.92
CA LEU A 148 -3.34 2.16 4.22
C LEU A 148 -3.70 2.38 2.74
N MET A 149 -4.38 1.42 2.09
CA MET A 149 -4.96 1.67 0.75
C MET A 149 -6.01 2.78 0.77
N LEU A 150 -6.77 2.88 1.87
CA LEU A 150 -7.95 3.72 2.02
C LEU A 150 -7.70 4.98 2.84
N ILE A 151 -6.88 4.90 3.88
CA ILE A 151 -6.67 5.94 4.89
C ILE A 151 -5.22 5.87 5.36
N HIS A 152 -4.49 6.97 5.21
CA HIS A 152 -3.12 7.12 5.68
C HIS A 152 -2.99 8.44 6.45
N GLU A 153 -2.23 8.42 7.54
CA GLU A 153 -2.10 9.54 8.47
C GLU A 153 -0.63 9.84 8.69
N LYS A 154 -0.22 11.08 8.47
CA LYS A 154 1.17 11.50 8.67
C LYS A 154 1.23 12.94 9.14
N GLY A 155 1.70 13.14 10.37
CA GLY A 155 1.74 14.47 10.99
C GLY A 155 0.33 15.09 11.02
N ASP A 156 0.18 16.26 10.41
CA ASP A 156 -1.08 17.00 10.34
C ASP A 156 -1.91 16.70 9.08
N THR A 157 -1.52 15.70 8.28
CA THR A 157 -2.16 15.34 7.01
C THR A 157 -2.94 14.03 7.12
N LEU A 158 -4.19 14.05 6.65
CA LEU A 158 -5.03 12.87 6.43
C LEU A 158 -5.16 12.61 4.92
N THR A 159 -4.62 11.49 4.45
CA THR A 159 -4.68 11.10 3.04
C THR A 159 -5.70 9.97 2.85
N LEU A 160 -6.69 10.19 1.98
CA LEU A 160 -7.71 9.23 1.62
C LEU A 160 -7.40 8.60 0.26
N MET A 161 -7.66 7.30 0.18
CA MET A 161 -7.52 6.45 -1.00
C MET A 161 -6.15 6.50 -1.73
N PRO A 162 -5.00 6.66 -1.03
CA PRO A 162 -3.73 6.85 -1.71
C PRO A 162 -3.37 5.69 -2.64
N ALA A 163 -3.82 4.46 -2.33
CA ALA A 163 -3.52 3.28 -3.13
C ALA A 163 -4.72 2.34 -3.31
N VAL A 164 -5.92 2.87 -3.56
CA VAL A 164 -7.06 2.04 -3.95
C VAL A 164 -6.78 1.34 -5.29
N PRO A 165 -7.03 0.02 -5.41
CA PRO A 165 -6.94 -0.68 -6.69
C PRO A 165 -7.91 -0.10 -7.71
N SER A 166 -7.45 0.15 -8.94
CA SER A 166 -8.30 0.69 -10.03
C SER A 166 -9.58 -0.12 -10.27
N LYS A 167 -9.53 -1.46 -10.05
CA LYS A 167 -10.70 -2.34 -10.15
C LYS A 167 -11.82 -2.01 -9.17
N TRP A 168 -11.51 -1.38 -8.04
CA TRP A 168 -12.51 -0.98 -7.04
C TRP A 168 -13.23 0.33 -7.42
N LEU A 169 -12.73 1.01 -8.45
CA LEU A 169 -13.31 2.24 -9.00
C LEU A 169 -13.87 2.01 -10.41
N GLU A 170 -14.01 0.77 -10.88
CA GLU A 170 -14.74 0.48 -12.11
C GLU A 170 -16.20 0.96 -12.02
N ASN A 171 -16.85 1.16 -13.17
CA ASN A 171 -18.23 1.65 -13.21
C ASN A 171 -19.18 0.80 -12.36
N GLY A 172 -20.01 1.44 -11.53
CA GLY A 172 -20.97 0.81 -10.63
C GLY A 172 -20.34 0.18 -9.39
N LYS A 173 -19.04 0.37 -9.13
CA LYS A 173 -18.40 -0.05 -7.89
C LYS A 173 -18.57 1.00 -6.81
N HIS A 174 -18.57 0.52 -5.57
CA HIS A 174 -18.74 1.34 -4.38
C HIS A 174 -17.66 1.02 -3.35
N ILE A 175 -17.21 2.05 -2.63
CA ILE A 175 -16.39 1.92 -1.43
C ILE A 175 -17.18 2.53 -0.28
N HIS A 176 -17.23 1.83 0.86
CA HIS A 176 -17.90 2.32 2.07
C HIS A 176 -16.97 2.13 3.26
N VAL A 177 -16.52 3.24 3.83
CA VAL A 177 -15.74 3.28 5.07
C VAL A 177 -16.62 3.95 6.13
N LYS A 178 -16.91 3.23 7.21
CA LYS A 178 -17.79 3.71 8.28
C LYS A 178 -17.08 3.69 9.62
N ASN A 179 -17.16 4.79 10.35
CA ASN A 179 -16.64 4.90 11.71
C ASN A 179 -15.17 4.48 11.85
N ALA A 180 -14.34 4.77 10.84
CA ALA A 180 -12.92 4.47 10.88
C ALA A 180 -12.25 5.31 11.97
N SER A 181 -11.51 4.64 12.85
CA SER A 181 -10.74 5.31 13.89
C SER A 181 -9.44 5.87 13.30
N THR A 182 -9.24 7.17 13.47
CA THR A 182 -8.04 7.91 13.05
C THR A 182 -7.50 8.72 14.23
N HIS A 183 -6.25 9.15 14.17
CA HIS A 183 -5.65 10.14 15.08
C HIS A 183 -6.52 11.40 15.17
N PHE A 184 -7.07 11.84 14.03
CA PHE A 184 -7.88 13.04 13.91
C PHE A 184 -9.31 12.89 14.47
N GLY A 185 -9.76 11.66 14.73
CA GLY A 185 -11.12 11.34 15.19
C GLY A 185 -11.79 10.26 14.34
N THR A 186 -13.10 10.12 14.46
CA THR A 186 -13.88 9.16 13.66
C THR A 186 -14.13 9.74 12.27
N LEU A 187 -13.82 8.97 11.23
CA LEU A 187 -14.00 9.31 9.82
C LEU A 187 -14.97 8.32 9.17
N SER A 188 -15.87 8.82 8.32
CA SER A 188 -16.64 7.98 7.38
C SER A 188 -16.58 8.57 5.98
N PHE A 189 -16.55 7.74 4.95
CA PHE A 189 -16.75 8.18 3.59
C PHE A 189 -17.31 7.08 2.70
N THR A 190 -18.04 7.49 1.67
CA THR A 190 -18.49 6.63 0.59
C THR A 190 -17.95 7.10 -0.73
N VAL A 191 -17.73 6.16 -1.65
CA VAL A 191 -17.36 6.43 -3.03
C VAL A 191 -18.31 5.67 -3.92
N GLU A 192 -18.87 6.36 -4.89
CA GLU A 192 -19.71 5.81 -5.93
C GLU A 192 -19.05 6.09 -7.28
N SER A 193 -18.62 5.03 -7.96
CA SER A 193 -17.99 5.17 -9.27
C SER A 193 -19.03 5.13 -10.39
N ARG A 194 -19.23 6.27 -11.06
CA ARG A 194 -20.16 6.43 -12.20
C ARG A 194 -19.39 6.78 -13.47
N ILE A 195 -18.35 5.99 -13.77
CA ILE A 195 -17.50 6.21 -14.95
C ILE A 195 -18.31 6.27 -16.25
N ALA A 196 -19.40 5.50 -16.39
CA ALA A 196 -20.27 5.57 -17.57
C ALA A 196 -20.96 6.93 -17.73
N GLU A 197 -21.17 7.67 -16.63
CA GLU A 197 -21.69 9.05 -16.60
C GLU A 197 -20.56 10.09 -16.58
N GLY A 198 -19.29 9.66 -16.56
CA GLY A 198 -18.11 10.53 -16.63
C GLY A 198 -17.58 11.04 -15.29
N PHE A 199 -18.03 10.50 -14.15
CA PHE A 199 -17.60 11.00 -12.85
C PHE A 199 -17.48 9.94 -11.75
N ILE A 200 -16.79 10.30 -10.67
CA ILE A 200 -16.77 9.58 -9.39
C ILE A 200 -17.29 10.52 -8.31
N LYS A 201 -18.23 10.05 -7.51
CA LYS A 201 -18.86 10.82 -6.43
C LYS A 201 -18.39 10.31 -5.07
N ILE A 202 -18.10 11.23 -4.15
CA ILE A 202 -17.62 10.93 -2.80
C ILE A 202 -18.48 11.70 -1.81
N TYR A 203 -18.94 11.02 -0.76
CA TYR A 203 -19.51 11.69 0.41
C TYR A 203 -18.57 11.47 1.58
N LEU A 204 -18.13 12.55 2.21
CA LEU A 204 -17.13 12.54 3.26
C LEU A 204 -17.70 13.14 4.54
N GLU A 205 -17.66 12.37 5.63
CA GLU A 205 -17.87 12.86 6.99
C GLU A 205 -16.49 13.00 7.67
N PRO A 206 -15.92 14.21 7.72
CA PRO A 206 -14.56 14.41 8.20
C PRO A 206 -14.46 14.18 9.71
N PRO A 207 -13.27 13.81 10.22
CA PRO A 207 -13.05 13.71 11.65
C PRO A 207 -13.05 15.09 12.32
N THR A 208 -13.67 15.19 13.49
CA THR A 208 -13.92 16.46 14.19
C THR A 208 -13.19 16.62 15.53
N ARG A 209 -12.59 15.55 16.08
CA ARG A 209 -11.93 15.60 17.41
C ARG A 209 -10.67 16.47 17.37
N ASN A 210 -9.77 16.15 16.46
CA ASN A 210 -8.54 16.86 16.17
C ASN A 210 -8.48 17.02 14.65
N PRO A 211 -9.24 17.94 14.02
CA PRO A 211 -9.35 17.97 12.57
C PRO A 211 -7.98 18.13 11.89
N PRO A 212 -7.71 17.41 10.78
CA PRO A 212 -6.42 17.50 10.09
C PRO A 212 -6.25 18.90 9.49
N LYS A 213 -5.01 19.39 9.44
CA LYS A 213 -4.72 20.67 8.76
C LYS A 213 -4.88 20.53 7.25
N HIS A 214 -4.46 19.39 6.72
CA HIS A 214 -4.49 19.06 5.31
C HIS A 214 -5.21 17.73 5.10
N MET A 215 -6.12 17.71 4.13
CA MET A 215 -6.73 16.49 3.66
C MET A 215 -6.46 16.31 2.16
N GLU A 216 -5.91 15.16 1.83
CA GLU A 216 -5.55 14.76 0.47
C GLU A 216 -6.48 13.63 0.05
N ILE A 217 -7.17 13.75 -1.08
CA ILE A 217 -8.07 12.71 -1.57
C ILE A 217 -7.63 12.30 -2.96
N TYR A 218 -7.18 11.04 -3.09
CA TYR A 218 -6.79 10.48 -4.38
C TYR A 218 -7.98 9.80 -5.04
N VAL A 219 -8.34 10.25 -6.24
CA VAL A 219 -9.47 9.71 -7.01
C VAL A 219 -8.98 9.33 -8.39
N LYS A 220 -8.43 8.13 -8.52
CA LYS A 220 -7.79 7.67 -9.76
C LYS A 220 -8.82 7.02 -10.68
N HIS A 221 -8.95 7.54 -11.90
CA HIS A 221 -9.76 6.90 -12.92
C HIS A 221 -9.22 5.48 -13.23
N PRO A 222 -10.08 4.46 -13.42
CA PRO A 222 -9.63 3.09 -13.71
C PRO A 222 -8.71 2.97 -14.93
N SER A 223 -9.01 3.74 -15.98
CA SER A 223 -8.21 3.84 -17.22
C SER A 223 -7.14 4.94 -17.18
N SER A 224 -6.83 5.50 -16.01
CA SER A 224 -5.83 6.58 -15.84
C SER A 224 -6.13 7.86 -16.62
N LEU A 225 -7.42 8.20 -16.79
CA LEU A 225 -7.81 9.52 -17.27
C LEU A 225 -7.49 10.59 -16.22
N LYS A 226 -7.20 11.80 -16.70
CA LYS A 226 -6.92 12.98 -15.88
C LYS A 226 -8.22 13.61 -15.39
N ILE A 227 -8.19 14.26 -14.24
CA ILE A 227 -9.35 15.00 -13.73
C ILE A 227 -9.59 16.22 -14.64
N ARG A 228 -10.80 16.38 -15.15
CA ARG A 228 -11.21 17.57 -15.91
C ARG A 228 -11.53 18.73 -14.98
N TYR A 229 -12.47 18.52 -14.07
CA TYR A 229 -12.86 19.48 -13.02
C TYR A 229 -13.42 18.73 -11.81
N VAL A 230 -13.52 19.46 -10.70
CA VAL A 230 -14.01 18.96 -9.41
C VAL A 230 -15.10 19.91 -8.93
N GLU A 231 -16.16 19.34 -8.37
CA GLU A 231 -17.18 20.08 -7.63
C GLU A 231 -17.13 19.67 -6.15
N VAL A 232 -17.27 20.65 -5.26
CA VAL A 232 -17.45 20.43 -3.81
C VAL A 232 -18.75 21.10 -3.39
N ASP A 233 -19.69 20.33 -2.86
CA ASP A 233 -21.06 20.74 -2.55
C ASP A 233 -21.79 21.46 -3.72
N GLY A 234 -21.49 21.03 -4.95
CA GLY A 234 -22.08 21.56 -6.18
C GLY A 234 -21.39 22.81 -6.75
N GLU A 235 -20.36 23.33 -6.09
CA GLU A 235 -19.59 24.49 -6.55
C GLU A 235 -18.24 24.06 -7.14
N GLU A 236 -17.78 24.75 -8.19
CA GLU A 236 -16.50 24.45 -8.83
C GLU A 236 -15.32 24.61 -7.85
N TRP A 237 -14.45 23.60 -7.80
CA TRP A 237 -13.32 23.54 -6.89
C TRP A 237 -12.00 23.59 -7.64
N SER A 238 -11.16 24.58 -7.33
CA SER A 238 -9.90 24.82 -8.06
C SER A 238 -8.66 24.17 -7.43
N ASN A 239 -8.74 23.71 -6.17
CA ASN A 239 -7.58 23.18 -5.46
C ASN A 239 -7.44 21.66 -5.65
N TYR A 240 -7.02 21.26 -6.85
CA TYR A 240 -6.74 19.88 -7.23
C TYR A 240 -5.56 19.79 -8.21
N ASP A 241 -4.94 18.61 -8.28
CA ASP A 241 -3.91 18.25 -9.25
C ASP A 241 -4.48 17.21 -10.23
N SER A 242 -4.71 17.65 -11.46
CA SER A 242 -5.29 16.85 -12.54
C SER A 242 -4.42 15.65 -12.94
N GLU A 243 -3.09 15.82 -12.94
CA GLU A 243 -2.13 14.80 -13.37
C GLU A 243 -1.99 13.69 -12.31
N ASN A 244 -1.94 14.10 -11.04
CA ASN A 244 -1.78 13.17 -9.92
C ASN A 244 -3.10 12.63 -9.37
N SER A 245 -4.23 13.05 -9.94
CA SER A 245 -5.59 12.66 -9.51
C SER A 245 -5.83 12.95 -8.02
N LEU A 246 -5.42 14.14 -7.56
CA LEU A 246 -5.38 14.53 -6.15
C LEU A 246 -6.25 15.75 -5.91
N ILE A 247 -7.10 15.71 -4.88
CA ILE A 247 -7.90 16.84 -4.42
C ILE A 247 -7.39 17.28 -3.05
N LEU A 248 -7.27 18.59 -2.85
CA LEU A 248 -6.76 19.17 -1.63
C LEU A 248 -7.87 19.93 -0.91
N LEU A 249 -8.19 19.49 0.30
CA LEU A 249 -9.15 20.11 1.20
C LEU A 249 -8.46 20.54 2.49
N ASN A 250 -8.77 21.73 2.99
CA ASN A 250 -8.19 22.27 4.23
C ASN A 250 -9.31 22.68 5.20
N GLY A 251 -9.18 22.31 6.47
CA GLY A 251 -10.09 22.76 7.53
C GLY A 251 -11.54 22.26 7.43
N ILE A 252 -11.80 21.21 6.66
CA ILE A 252 -13.14 20.63 6.51
C ILE A 252 -13.54 19.89 7.79
N THR A 253 -14.63 20.35 8.40
CA THR A 253 -15.17 19.84 9.68
C THR A 253 -16.66 19.49 9.61
N LYS A 254 -17.30 19.75 8.47
CA LYS A 254 -18.68 19.39 8.17
C LYS A 254 -18.68 18.34 7.05
N PRO A 255 -19.73 17.50 6.94
CA PRO A 255 -19.86 16.62 5.80
C PRO A 255 -19.83 17.39 4.49
N VAL A 256 -19.16 16.83 3.48
CA VAL A 256 -19.05 17.41 2.13
C VAL A 256 -19.30 16.36 1.08
N GLU A 257 -19.90 16.78 -0.02
CA GLU A 257 -20.03 16.01 -1.24
C GLU A 257 -18.99 16.48 -2.26
N ILE A 258 -18.26 15.53 -2.86
CA ILE A 258 -17.21 15.82 -3.83
C ILE A 258 -17.52 15.02 -5.10
N THR A 259 -17.59 15.69 -6.24
CA THR A 259 -17.78 15.04 -7.54
C THR A 259 -16.58 15.32 -8.43
N VAL A 260 -15.98 14.26 -8.98
CA VAL A 260 -14.75 14.32 -9.78
C VAL A 260 -15.08 13.88 -11.20
N TYR A 261 -14.90 14.78 -12.17
CA TYR A 261 -15.24 14.54 -13.57
C TYR A 261 -13.99 14.24 -14.41
N TYR A 262 -14.12 13.35 -15.39
CA TYR A 262 -13.03 12.87 -16.27
C TYR A 262 -13.33 13.07 -17.76
#